data_AF-A0A952SWQ7-F1
#
_entry.id   AF-A0A952SWQ7-F1
#
_cell.length_a   1.000
_cell.length_b   1.000
_cell.length_c   1.000
_cell.angle_alpha   90.00
_cell.angle_beta   90.00
_cell.angle_gamma   90.00
#
_symmetry.space_group_name_H-M   'P 1'
#
loop_
_entity.id
_entity.type
_entity.pdbx_description
1 polymer ?
#
loop_
_entity_poly.entity_id
_entity_poly.type
_entity_poly.pdbx_seq_one_letter_code
_entity_poly.pdbx_strand_id
1 'polypeptide(L)'
;MKERQKLVEAGKQFESYFVSYLLKVMRETVHEGAIANKQGAYFYSFYDEEIGRRAAESGGLGITRMVQEHAEKYFSGSPAELSSFPVRDR
;
A
#
# COMPACT_ATOMS: atom_id res chain seq x y z
N MET A 1 14.85 -13.75 -10.60
CA MET A 1 15.34 -12.40 -10.22
C MET A 1 14.40 -11.28 -10.67
N LYS A 2 14.09 -11.12 -11.97
CA LYS A 2 13.23 -10.02 -12.47
C LYS A 2 11.84 -9.95 -11.83
N GLU A 3 11.16 -11.08 -11.64
CA GLU A 3 9.80 -11.12 -11.07
C GLU A 3 9.78 -10.73 -9.59
N ARG A 4 10.76 -11.22 -8.81
CA ARG A 4 10.93 -10.82 -7.41
C ARG A 4 11.12 -9.31 -7.29
N GLN A 5 11.93 -8.72 -8.16
CA GLN A 5 12.17 -7.27 -8.15
C GLN A 5 10.94 -6.47 -8.55
N LYS A 6 10.14 -6.95 -9.51
CA LYS A 6 8.83 -6.35 -9.84
C LYS A 6 7.85 -6.43 -8.68
N LEU A 7 7.84 -7.53 -7.93
CA LEU A 7 6.99 -7.68 -6.76
C LEU A 7 7.39 -6.71 -5.64
N VAL A 8 8.70 -6.58 -5.38
CA VAL A 8 9.23 -5.60 -4.43
C VAL A 8 8.81 -4.19 -4.82
N GLU A 9 8.96 -3.84 -6.09
CA GLU A 9 8.59 -2.53 -6.64
C GLU A 9 7.09 -2.27 -6.52
N ALA A 10 6.24 -3.23 -6.89
CA ALA A 10 4.80 -3.13 -6.74
C ALA A 10 4.39 -2.98 -5.26
N GLY A 11 5.06 -3.68 -4.34
CA GLY A 11 4.86 -3.54 -2.91
C GLY A 11 5.17 -2.13 -2.41
N LYS A 12 6.30 -1.55 -2.85
CA LYS A 12 6.68 -0.16 -2.52
C LYS A 12 5.67 0.85 -3.06
N GLN A 13 5.23 0.68 -4.30
CA GLN A 13 4.24 1.56 -4.91
C GLN A 13 2.90 1.50 -4.17
N PHE A 14 2.47 0.30 -3.77
CA PHE A 14 1.27 0.13 -2.97
C PHE A 14 1.40 0.74 -1.57
N GLU A 15 2.53 0.52 -0.89
CA GLU A 15 2.78 1.11 0.43
C GLU A 15 2.77 2.65 0.35
N SER A 16 3.41 3.23 -0.66
CA SER A 16 3.41 4.68 -0.91
C SER A 16 1.99 5.22 -1.09
N TYR A 17 1.20 4.59 -1.96
CA TYR A 17 -0.20 4.95 -2.16
C TYR A 17 -1.01 4.84 -0.87
N PHE A 18 -0.85 3.73 -0.15
CA PHE A 18 -1.60 3.47 1.08
C PHE A 18 -1.31 4.51 2.17
N VAL A 19 -0.04 4.85 2.39
CA VAL A 19 0.35 5.88 3.35
C VAL A 19 -0.23 7.24 2.95
N SER A 20 -0.11 7.61 1.67
CA SER A 20 -0.66 8.87 1.16
C SER A 20 -2.17 8.94 1.36
N TYR A 21 -2.87 7.84 1.06
CA TYR A 21 -4.32 7.73 1.25
C TYR A 21 -4.72 7.77 2.72
N LEU A 22 -3.95 7.12 3.60
CA LEU A 22 -4.19 7.15 5.04
C LEU A 22 -4.11 8.59 5.56
N LEU A 23 -3.09 9.35 5.16
CA LEU A 23 -2.94 10.76 5.55
C LEU A 23 -4.10 11.62 5.04
N LYS A 24 -4.56 11.41 3.81
CA LYS A 24 -5.77 12.05 3.27
C LYS A 24 -6.98 11.78 4.16
N VAL A 25 -7.28 10.52 4.47
CA VAL A 25 -8.44 10.15 5.29
C VAL A 25 -8.32 10.70 6.71
N MET A 26 -7.13 10.67 7.31
CA MET A 26 -6.88 11.29 8.60
C MET A 26 -7.16 12.80 8.57
N ARG A 27 -6.76 13.50 7.51
CA ARG A 27 -7.02 14.93 7.33
C ARG A 27 -8.49 15.26 7.16
N GLU A 28 -9.25 14.42 6.46
CA GLU A 28 -10.71 14.55 6.32
C GLU A 28 -11.45 14.47 7.67
N THR A 29 -10.83 13.90 8.72
CA THR A 29 -11.40 13.91 10.09
C THR A 29 -11.21 15.23 10.84
N VAL A 30 -10.35 16.13 10.33
CA VAL A 30 -10.13 17.46 10.92
C VAL A 30 -11.19 18.41 10.39
N HIS A 31 -11.99 19.00 11.28
CA HIS A 31 -13.02 19.97 10.91
C HIS A 31 -12.43 21.15 10.13
N GLU A 32 -13.04 21.50 8.99
CA GLU A 32 -12.67 22.71 8.26
C GLU A 32 -12.96 23.94 9.15
N GLY A 33 -11.95 24.78 9.37
CA GLY A 33 -12.15 26.07 10.02
C GLY A 33 -13.05 26.99 9.19
N ALA A 34 -13.47 28.13 9.76
CA ALA A 34 -14.44 29.06 9.16
C ALA A 34 -14.10 29.59 7.75
N ILE A 35 -12.89 29.33 7.24
CA ILE A 35 -12.45 29.67 5.88
C ILE A 35 -11.83 28.41 5.24
N ALA A 36 -12.53 27.82 4.26
CA ALA A 36 -12.03 26.69 3.48
C ALA A 36 -10.97 27.17 2.47
N ASN A 37 -9.70 26.86 2.71
CA ASN A 37 -8.60 27.20 1.81
C ASN A 37 -8.40 26.10 0.74
N LYS A 38 -9.12 26.21 -0.37
CA LYS A 38 -9.04 25.28 -1.51
C LYS A 38 -7.64 25.18 -2.14
N GLN A 39 -6.81 26.22 -2.06
CA GLN A 39 -5.43 26.19 -2.58
C GLN A 39 -4.51 25.39 -1.65
N GLY A 40 -4.74 25.47 -0.33
CA GLY A 40 -4.03 24.66 0.66
C GLY A 40 -4.30 23.16 0.49
N ALA A 41 -5.52 22.77 0.09
CA ALA A 41 -5.88 21.36 -0.12
C ALA A 41 -4.97 20.66 -1.13
N TYR A 42 -4.66 21.30 -2.27
CA TYR A 42 -3.74 20.75 -3.28
C TYR A 42 -2.29 20.66 -2.80
N PHE A 43 -1.85 21.62 -1.97
CA PHE A 43 -0.51 21.56 -1.36
C PHE A 43 -0.40 20.35 -0.43
N TYR A 44 -1.43 20.08 0.37
CA TYR A 44 -1.45 18.94 1.27
C TYR A 44 -1.45 17.59 0.53
N SER A 45 -2.14 17.47 -0.61
CA SER A 45 -2.12 16.21 -1.38
C SER A 45 -0.73 15.87 -1.91
N PHE A 46 0.00 16.85 -2.44
CA PHE A 46 1.38 16.60 -2.88
C PHE A 46 2.33 16.33 -1.72
N TYR A 47 2.07 16.93 -0.56
CA TYR A 47 2.83 16.65 0.64
C TYR A 47 2.60 15.23 1.14
N ASP A 48 1.36 14.76 1.13
CA ASP A 48 0.99 13.39 1.53
C ASP A 48 1.63 12.34 0.59
N GLU A 49 1.65 12.61 -0.72
CA GLU A 49 2.32 11.77 -1.72
C GLU A 49 3.84 11.65 -1.47
N GLU A 50 4.52 12.75 -1.17
CA GLU A 50 5.96 12.74 -0.89
C GLU A 50 6.28 12.03 0.44
N ILE A 51 5.42 12.18 1.45
CA ILE A 51 5.53 11.40 2.69
C ILE A 51 5.36 9.91 2.39
N GLY A 52 4.33 9.53 1.63
CA GLY A 52 4.09 8.15 1.25
C GLY A 52 5.28 7.53 0.51
N ARG A 53 5.84 8.26 -0.47
CA ARG A 53 7.02 7.81 -1.23
C ARG A 53 8.22 7.56 -0.31
N ARG A 54 8.56 8.51 0.56
CA ARG A 54 9.68 8.38 1.49
C ARG A 54 9.46 7.28 2.54
N ALA A 55 8.22 7.13 3.01
CA ALA A 55 7.84 6.06 3.90
C ALA A 55 8.08 4.70 3.23
N ALA A 56 7.58 4.50 2.00
CA ALA A 56 7.80 3.25 1.27
C ALA A 56 9.28 2.97 0.95
N GLU A 57 10.07 4.00 0.61
CA GLU A 57 11.51 3.87 0.36
C GLU A 57 12.30 3.44 1.59
N SER A 58 11.92 3.93 2.77
CA SER A 58 12.54 3.59 4.07
C SER A 58 11.97 2.33 4.73
N GLY A 59 10.90 1.73 4.17
CA GLY A 59 10.22 0.56 4.71
C GLY A 59 9.20 0.85 5.82
N GLY A 60 8.60 2.05 5.80
CA GLY A 60 7.80 2.67 6.84
C GLY A 60 6.79 1.77 7.55
N LEU A 61 5.71 1.37 6.88
CA LEU A 61 4.69 0.48 7.46
C LEU A 61 5.04 -1.00 7.27
N GLY A 62 6.01 -1.30 6.40
CA GLY A 62 6.47 -2.66 6.15
C GLY A 62 5.54 -3.48 5.25
N ILE A 63 4.56 -2.84 4.60
CA ILE A 63 3.61 -3.49 3.70
C ILE A 63 4.34 -4.17 2.53
N THR A 64 5.37 -3.50 1.99
CA THR A 64 6.25 -4.06 0.97
C THR A 64 6.83 -5.42 1.38
N ARG A 65 7.27 -5.52 2.64
CA ARG A 65 7.81 -6.76 3.20
C ARG A 65 6.71 -7.80 3.41
N MET A 66 5.55 -7.41 3.93
CA MET A 66 4.41 -8.30 4.11
C MET A 66 3.96 -8.94 2.78
N VAL A 67 3.91 -8.15 1.70
CA VAL A 67 3.56 -8.65 0.36
C VAL A 67 4.61 -9.63 -0.15
N GLN A 68 5.89 -9.34 0.04
CA GLN A 68 6.97 -10.26 -0.34
C GLN A 68 6.88 -11.58 0.44
N GLU A 69 6.74 -11.54 1.76
CA GLU A 69 6.63 -12.72 2.61
C GLU A 69 5.39 -13.55 2.26
N HIS A 70 4.25 -12.88 2.01
CA HIS A 70 3.04 -13.55 1.56
C HIS A 70 3.24 -14.22 0.20
N ALA A 71 3.87 -13.52 -0.74
CA ALA A 71 4.09 -14.06 -2.06
C ALA A 71 5.05 -15.25 -2.04
N GLU A 72 6.13 -15.15 -1.26
CA GLU A 72 7.05 -16.27 -1.07
C GLU A 72 6.36 -17.46 -0.40
N LYS A 73 5.45 -17.24 0.55
CA LYS A 73 4.74 -18.34 1.23
C LYS A 73 3.74 -19.06 0.33
N TYR A 74 3.02 -18.36 -0.54
CA TYR A 74 1.89 -18.93 -1.29
C TYR A 74 2.16 -19.15 -2.78
N PHE A 75 3.11 -18.42 -3.38
CA PHE A 75 3.46 -18.56 -4.80
C PHE A 75 4.76 -19.34 -5.04
N SER A 76 5.45 -19.82 -4.00
CA SER A 76 6.59 -20.75 -4.13
C SER A 76 6.17 -22.23 -4.23
N GLY A 77 4.87 -22.54 -4.09
CA GLY A 77 4.32 -23.89 -4.23
C GLY A 77 4.00 -24.23 -5.69
N SER A 78 4.24 -25.47 -6.10
CA SER A 78 3.88 -25.98 -7.43
C SER A 78 2.38 -25.78 -7.71
N PRO A 79 1.97 -25.40 -8.94
CA PRO A 79 0.56 -25.23 -9.33
C PRO A 79 -0.34 -26.45 -9.06
N ALA A 80 0.25 -27.63 -8.83
CA ALA A 80 -0.47 -28.88 -8.57
C ALA A 80 -1.16 -28.96 -7.19
N GLU A 81 -0.75 -28.16 -6.20
CA GLU A 81 -1.36 -28.19 -4.86
C GLU A 81 -2.50 -27.16 -4.68
N LEU A 82 -2.56 -26.14 -5.55
CA LEU A 82 -3.51 -25.03 -5.47
C LEU A 82 -4.92 -25.38 -5.97
N SER A 83 -5.13 -26.58 -6.51
CA SER A 83 -6.45 -27.06 -6.96
C SER A 83 -7.30 -27.67 -5.86
N SER A 84 -6.77 -27.81 -4.63
CA SER A 84 -7.52 -28.32 -3.49
C SER A 84 -8.20 -27.20 -2.69
N PHE A 85 -9.07 -26.44 -3.34
CA PHE A 85 -10.14 -25.79 -2.58
C PHE A 85 -11.13 -26.88 -2.19
N PRO A 86 -11.26 -27.27 -0.90
CA PRO A 86 -12.38 -28.11 -0.51
C PRO A 86 -13.62 -27.24 -0.62
N VAL A 87 -14.36 -27.39 -1.72
CA VAL A 87 -15.75 -26.94 -1.79
C VAL A 87 -16.47 -27.71 -0.69
N ARG A 88 -16.63 -27.08 0.47
CA ARG A 88 -17.49 -27.61 1.52
C ARG A 88 -18.91 -27.39 1.03
N ASP A 89 -19.51 -28.44 0.50
CA ASP A 89 -20.96 -28.52 0.33
C ASP A 89 -21.60 -28.27 1.70
N ARG A 90 -22.20 -27.09 1.84
CA ARG A 90 -23.21 -26.76 2.85
C ARG A 90 -24.23 -25.84 2.23
#